data_AF-A0A0D0D6Y2-F1
#
_entry.id   AF-A0A0D0D6Y2-F1
#
_cell.length_a   1.000
_cell.length_b   1.000
_cell.length_c   1.000
_cell.angle_alpha   90.00
_cell.angle_beta   90.00
_cell.angle_gamma   90.00
#
_symmetry.space_group_name_H-M   'P 1'
#
loop_
_entity.id
_entity.type
_entity.pdbx_description
1 polymer ?
#
loop_
_entity_poly.entity_id
_entity_poly.type
_entity_poly.pdbx_seq_one_letter_code
_entity_poly.pdbx_strand_id
1 'polypeptide(L)'
;KDNVEVALQAVLASGLNPKGQPMLSIHAAAECFGVSHTTLMACFHGQKTHIEAHVYQQRLSPSQEEVLKAWVKAEDHRGVP
;
A
#
# COMPACT_ATOMS: atom_id res chain seq x y z
N LYS A 1 6.33 -4.32 -0.91
CA LYS A 1 6.25 -2.92 -0.45
C LYS A 1 5.28 -2.22 -1.37
N ASP A 2 4.24 -1.58 -0.82
CA ASP A 2 3.25 -0.89 -1.63
C ASP A 2 3.88 0.38 -2.22
N ASN A 3 3.83 0.55 -3.55
CA ASN A 3 4.42 1.74 -4.20
C ASN A 3 3.74 3.03 -3.71
N VAL A 4 2.48 2.94 -3.29
CA VAL A 4 1.72 4.08 -2.73
C VAL A 4 2.31 4.55 -1.41
N GLU A 5 2.71 3.61 -0.55
CA GLU A 5 3.29 3.92 0.77
C GLU A 5 4.66 4.56 0.63
N VAL A 6 5.49 4.06 -0.30
CA VAL A 6 6.82 4.64 -0.59
C VAL A 6 6.67 6.04 -1.19
N ALA A 7 5.72 6.24 -2.11
CA ALA A 7 5.43 7.55 -2.68
C ALA A 7 4.96 8.55 -1.61
N LEU A 8 4.09 8.11 -0.69
CA LEU A 8 3.61 8.94 0.41
C LEU A 8 4.75 9.34 1.35
N GLN A 9 5.63 8.40 1.70
CA GLN A 9 6.82 8.69 2.51
C GLN A 9 7.77 9.68 1.81
N ALA A 10 7.95 9.57 0.50
CA ALA A 10 8.78 10.50 -0.25
C ALA A 10 8.20 11.93 -0.22
N VAL A 11 6.88 12.08 -0.37
CA VAL A 11 6.19 13.37 -0.25
C VAL A 11 6.39 13.95 1.15
N LEU A 12 6.21 13.16 2.20
CA LEU A 12 6.39 13.59 3.59
C LEU A 12 7.85 13.96 3.90
N ALA A 13 8.81 13.16 3.43
CA ALA A 13 10.25 13.38 3.62
C ALA A 13 10.75 14.63 2.89
N SER A 14 10.09 15.04 1.81
CA SER A 14 10.41 16.28 1.10
C SER A 14 10.14 17.54 1.92
N GLY A 15 9.32 17.43 2.97
CA GLY A 15 8.93 18.56 3.81
C GLY A 15 7.95 19.52 3.12
N LEU A 16 7.66 20.63 3.80
CA LEU A 16 6.75 21.66 3.34
C LEU A 16 7.52 22.92 2.95
N ASN A 17 7.09 23.58 1.88
CA ASN A 17 7.56 24.89 1.49
C ASN A 17 7.03 25.98 2.46
N PRO A 18 7.50 27.24 2.38
CA PRO A 18 7.05 28.33 3.26
C PRO A 18 5.55 28.65 3.17
N LYS A 19 4.86 28.16 2.13
CA LYS A 19 3.41 28.29 1.95
C LYS A 19 2.62 27.09 2.52
N GLY A 20 3.30 26.16 3.18
CA GLY A 20 2.69 24.95 3.77
C GLY A 20 2.34 23.86 2.76
N GLN A 21 2.84 23.93 1.53
CA GLN A 21 2.61 22.91 0.49
C GLN A 21 3.80 21.95 0.40
N PRO A 22 3.59 20.67 0.06
CA PRO A 22 4.68 19.72 -0.14
C PRO A 22 5.74 20.24 -1.13
N MET A 23 7.02 20.09 -0.79
CA MET A 23 8.12 20.44 -1.71
C MET A 23 8.12 19.51 -2.92
N LEU A 24 7.91 18.21 -2.70
CA LEU A 24 7.58 17.25 -3.76
C LEU A 24 6.06 17.23 -3.94
N SER A 25 5.58 17.67 -5.10
CA SER A 25 4.14 17.62 -5.38
C SER A 25 3.63 16.18 -5.42
N ILE A 26 2.38 15.98 -5.00
CA ILE A 26 1.71 14.67 -5.05
C ILE A 26 1.69 14.14 -6.49
N HIS A 27 1.57 15.03 -7.47
CA HIS A 27 1.62 14.67 -8.90
C HIS A 27 2.99 14.14 -9.32
N ALA A 28 4.07 14.85 -8.97
CA ALA A 28 5.42 14.41 -9.28
C ALA A 28 5.76 13.09 -8.57
N ALA A 29 5.35 12.92 -7.32
CA ALA A 29 5.51 11.66 -6.61
C ALA A 29 4.72 10.52 -7.29
N ALA A 30 3.49 10.78 -7.71
CA ALA A 30 2.67 9.79 -8.40
C ALA A 30 3.35 9.28 -9.69
N GLU A 31 3.92 10.18 -10.49
CA GLU A 31 4.67 9.82 -11.69
C GLU A 31 5.97 9.07 -11.37
N CYS A 32 6.77 9.56 -10.41
CA CYS A 32 8.04 8.92 -10.04
C CYS A 32 7.87 7.48 -9.54
N PHE A 33 6.79 7.19 -8.83
CA PHE A 33 6.52 5.88 -8.23
C PHE A 33 5.51 5.05 -9.03
N GLY A 34 5.02 5.56 -10.16
CA GLY A 34 4.07 4.87 -11.04
C GLY A 34 2.73 4.55 -10.35
N VAL A 35 2.28 5.41 -9.44
CA VAL A 35 1.00 5.25 -8.72
C VAL A 35 -0.03 6.24 -9.22
N SER A 36 -1.31 5.89 -9.09
CA SER A 36 -2.38 6.82 -9.45
C SER A 36 -2.35 8.05 -8.55
N HIS A 37 -2.41 9.23 -9.17
CA HIS A 37 -2.47 10.50 -8.45
C HIS A 37 -3.67 10.58 -7.50
N THR A 38 -4.85 10.11 -7.91
CA THR A 38 -6.04 10.09 -7.06
C THR A 38 -5.86 9.19 -5.85
N THR A 39 -5.22 8.03 -6.03
CA THR A 39 -4.91 7.11 -4.93
C THR A 39 -3.93 7.74 -3.94
N LEU A 40 -2.85 8.35 -4.44
CA LEU A 40 -1.84 8.98 -3.59
C LEU A 40 -2.40 10.20 -2.86
N MET A 41 -3.21 11.03 -3.54
CA MET A 41 -3.91 12.17 -2.94
C MET A 41 -4.84 11.72 -1.83
N ALA A 42 -5.62 10.66 -2.05
CA ALA A 42 -6.54 10.15 -1.04
C ALA A 42 -5.78 9.61 0.19
N CYS A 43 -4.66 8.91 -0.03
CA CYS A 43 -3.78 8.45 1.05
C CYS A 43 -3.14 9.62 1.81
N PHE A 44 -2.71 10.68 1.12
CA PHE A 44 -2.20 11.90 1.74
C PHE A 44 -3.25 12.58 2.64
N HIS A 45 -4.53 12.51 2.27
CA HIS A 45 -5.65 12.98 3.10
C HIS A 45 -6.09 11.99 4.19
N GLY A 46 -5.39 10.86 4.36
CA GLY A 46 -5.63 9.90 5.43
C GLY A 46 -6.58 8.76 5.08
N GLN A 47 -6.90 8.53 3.80
CA GLN A 47 -7.47 7.24 3.42
C GLN A 47 -6.44 6.13 3.63
N LYS A 48 -6.89 5.03 4.25
CA LYS A 48 -6.05 3.86 4.47
C LYS A 48 -5.74 3.19 3.13
N THR A 49 -4.52 2.71 2.99
CA THR A 49 -4.17 1.83 1.88
C THR A 49 -4.96 0.53 1.98
N HIS A 50 -5.11 -0.20 0.85
CA HIS A 50 -5.76 -1.50 0.88
C HIS A 50 -5.09 -2.43 1.90
N ILE A 51 -3.76 -2.40 1.99
CA ILE A 51 -2.99 -3.20 2.95
C ILE A 51 -3.37 -2.84 4.39
N GLU A 52 -3.34 -1.57 4.77
CA GLU A 52 -3.73 -1.12 6.11
C GLU A 52 -5.20 -1.41 6.44
N ALA A 53 -6.09 -1.26 5.47
CA ALA A 53 -7.50 -1.63 5.63
C ALA A 53 -7.65 -3.15 5.86
N HIS A 54 -6.85 -3.96 5.17
CA HIS A 54 -6.88 -5.42 5.25
C HIS A 54 -6.29 -5.94 6.57
N VAL A 55 -5.31 -5.25 7.17
CA VAL A 55 -4.72 -5.66 8.47
C VAL A 55 -5.78 -5.82 9.56
N TYR A 56 -6.76 -4.93 9.62
CA TYR A 56 -7.83 -5.03 10.62
C TYR A 56 -8.89 -6.10 10.30
N GLN A 57 -8.95 -6.56 9.04
CA GLN A 57 -9.86 -7.62 8.60
C GLN A 57 -9.22 -9.01 8.66
N GLN A 58 -7.89 -9.08 8.79
CA GLN A 58 -7.16 -10.34 8.92
C GLN A 58 -7.47 -11.01 10.26
N ARG A 59 -8.12 -12.17 10.19
CA ARG A 59 -8.39 -13.04 11.37
C ARG A 59 -7.20 -13.95 11.69
N LEU A 60 -6.23 -14.03 10.79
CA LEU A 60 -5.06 -14.90 10.86
C LEU A 60 -3.80 -14.03 10.84
N SER A 61 -2.75 -14.46 11.54
CA SER A 61 -1.44 -13.83 11.42
C SER A 61 -0.89 -14.01 10.00
N PRO A 62 0.02 -13.13 9.53
CA PRO A 62 0.64 -13.29 8.21
C PRO A 62 1.28 -14.67 7.99
N SER A 63 1.92 -15.21 9.03
CA SER A 63 2.50 -16.56 9.00
C SER A 63 1.46 -17.67 8.88
N GLN A 64 0.31 -17.54 9.54
CA GLN A 64 -0.79 -18.50 9.41
C GLN A 64 -1.42 -18.44 8.02
N GLU A 65 -1.56 -17.24 7.45
CA GLU A 65 -2.07 -17.05 6.09
C GLU A 65 -1.12 -17.64 5.03
N GLU A 66 0.19 -17.52 5.21
CA GLU A 66 1.18 -18.16 4.35
C GLU A 66 1.09 -19.69 4.38
N VAL A 67 0.97 -20.28 5.58
CA VAL A 67 0.79 -21.73 5.73
C VAL A 67 -0.50 -22.20 5.04
N LEU A 68 -1.60 -21.47 5.22
CA LEU A 68 -2.87 -21.76 4.55
C LEU A 68 -2.77 -21.65 3.03
N LYS A 69 -2.12 -20.61 2.50
CA LYS A 69 -1.90 -20.46 1.04
C LYS A 69 -1.06 -21.59 0.48
N ALA A 70 -0.01 -22.00 1.19
CA ALA A 70 0.84 -23.11 0.79
C ALA A 70 0.07 -24.43 0.78
N TRP A 71 -0.75 -24.66 1.81
CA TRP A 71 -1.59 -25.86 1.91
C TRP A 71 -2.65 -25.89 0.80
N VAL A 72 -3.40 -24.81 0.58
CA VAL A 72 -4.40 -24.72 -0.50
C VAL A 72 -3.77 -24.97 -1.87
N LYS A 73 -2.60 -24.39 -2.16
CA LYS A 73 -1.89 -24.66 -3.43
C LYS A 73 -1.49 -26.13 -3.58
N ALA A 74 -1.05 -26.75 -2.49
CA ALA A 74 -0.70 -28.17 -2.51
C ALA A 74 -1.93 -29.06 -2.71
N GLU A 75 -3.08 -28.66 -2.20
CA GLU A 75 -4.35 -29.39 -2.31
C GLU A 75 -4.99 -29.20 -3.71
N ASP A 76 -4.92 -28.00 -4.27
CA ASP A 76 -5.33 -27.67 -5.65
C ASP A 76 -4.51 -28.48 -6.68
N HIS A 77 -3.20 -28.59 -6.48
CA HIS A 77 -2.35 -29.48 -7.29
C HIS A 77 -2.73 -30.97 -7.18
N ARG A 78 -3.36 -31.39 -6.08
CA ARG A 78 -3.84 -32.76 -5.89
C ARG A 78 -5.24 -32.97 -6.51
N GLY A 79 -5.84 -31.91 -7.07
CA GLY A 79 -7.16 -31.96 -7.70
C GLY A 79 -8.30 -32.16 -6.71
N VAL A 80 -8.07 -31.82 -5.43
CA VAL A 80 -9.10 -31.88 -4.38
C VAL A 80 -9.69 -30.48 -4.25
N PRO A 81 -10.97 -30.28 -4.60
CA PRO A 81 -11.63 -28.97 -4.51
C PRO A 81 -11.96 -28.56 -3.08
#